data_AF-A0A0N1AHW4-F1
#
_entry.id   AF-A0A0N1AHW4-F1
#
_cell.length_a   1.000
_cell.length_b   1.000
_cell.length_c   1.000
_cell.angle_alpha   90.00
_cell.angle_beta   90.00
_cell.angle_gamma   90.00
#
_symmetry.space_group_name_H-M   'P 1'
#
loop_
_entity.id
_entity.type
_entity.pdbx_description
1 polymer ?
#
loop_
_entity_poly.entity_id
_entity_poly.type
_entity_poly.pdbx_seq_one_letter_code
_entity_poly.pdbx_strand_id
1 'polypeptide(L)'
;MSSNDTLARLAEVIEARRGQDPDKSYVARLFSKGTDAILKKVGEEATEVVMAAKDGGGPALVGEVADLWFHTMVALAQFNLKPADVLAELERREGLSGLEEFALRKVRERESAESSAVAKGPQP
;
A
#
# COMPACT_ATOMS: atom_id res chain seq x y z
N MET A 1 6.17 2.38 25.30
CA MET A 1 7.14 2.54 24.19
C MET A 1 7.21 1.21 23.47
N SER A 2 6.62 1.15 22.28
CA SER A 2 6.36 -0.08 21.52
C SER A 2 7.66 -0.66 20.92
N SER A 3 7.67 -1.96 20.67
CA SER A 3 8.72 -2.70 19.99
C SER A 3 9.21 -1.95 18.74
N ASN A 4 10.44 -1.44 18.77
CA ASN A 4 11.27 -0.99 17.65
C ASN A 4 10.61 -1.06 16.26
N ASP A 5 10.27 0.10 15.71
CA ASP A 5 9.61 0.31 14.41
C ASP A 5 10.34 -0.41 13.27
N THR A 6 9.99 -1.68 13.07
CA THR A 6 10.67 -2.57 12.11
C THR A 6 10.41 -2.11 10.69
N LEU A 7 9.24 -1.55 10.42
CA LEU A 7 8.90 -0.99 9.12
C LEU A 7 9.70 0.29 8.85
N ALA A 8 9.88 1.18 9.82
CA ALA A 8 10.76 2.34 9.63
C ALA A 8 12.21 1.93 9.39
N ARG A 9 12.78 1.03 10.20
CA ARG A 9 14.16 0.55 9.99
C ARG A 9 14.33 -0.13 8.64
N LEU A 10 13.35 -0.91 8.21
CA LEU A 10 13.38 -1.56 6.89
C LEU A 10 13.26 -0.53 5.76
N ALA A 11 12.44 0.52 5.92
CA ALA A 11 12.35 1.61 4.96
C ALA A 11 13.67 2.39 4.85
N GLU A 12 14.35 2.66 5.97
CA GLU A 12 15.69 3.26 5.98
C GLU A 12 16.70 2.40 5.21
N VAL A 13 16.68 1.09 5.39
CA VAL A 13 17.53 0.16 4.65
C VAL A 13 17.20 0.15 3.15
N ILE A 14 15.91 0.19 2.78
CA ILE A 14 15.48 0.26 1.38
C ILE A 14 16.00 1.55 0.73
N GLU A 15 15.79 2.69 1.38
CA GLU A 15 16.25 3.99 0.88
C GLU A 15 17.78 4.07 0.82
N ALA A 16 18.49 3.58 1.83
CA ALA A 16 19.96 3.55 1.83
C ALA A 16 20.53 2.71 0.67
N ARG A 17 19.77 1.73 0.17
CA ARG A 17 20.13 0.89 -0.98
C ARG A 17 19.71 1.48 -2.32
N ARG A 18 18.93 2.56 -2.35
CA ARG A 18 18.59 3.27 -3.59
C ARG A 18 19.86 3.88 -4.19
N GLY A 19 20.08 3.65 -5.49
CA GLY A 19 21.24 4.17 -6.21
C GLY A 19 22.57 3.50 -5.85
N GLN A 20 22.56 2.44 -5.03
CA GLN A 20 23.72 1.58 -4.86
C GLN A 20 23.97 0.69 -6.09
N ASP A 21 25.06 -0.06 -6.07
CA ASP A 21 25.44 -1.01 -7.12
C ASP A 21 24.37 -2.14 -7.26
N PRO A 22 23.66 -2.22 -8.40
CA PRO A 22 22.61 -3.21 -8.64
C PRO A 22 23.14 -4.65 -8.74
N ASP A 23 24.45 -4.86 -8.93
CA ASP A 23 25.03 -6.19 -8.94
C ASP A 23 25.29 -6.73 -7.52
N LYS A 24 25.28 -5.85 -6.51
CA LYS A 24 25.56 -6.18 -5.10
C LYS A 24 24.35 -6.07 -4.19
N SER A 25 23.29 -5.39 -4.61
CA SER A 25 22.09 -5.14 -3.80
C SER A 25 20.82 -5.45 -4.57
N TYR A 26 20.00 -6.36 -4.01
CA TYR A 26 18.71 -6.71 -4.59
C TYR A 26 17.78 -5.50 -4.74
N VAL A 27 17.71 -4.65 -3.71
CA VAL A 27 16.89 -3.43 -3.71
C VAL A 27 17.40 -2.45 -4.77
N ALA A 28 18.72 -2.27 -4.90
CA ALA A 28 19.30 -1.43 -5.94
C ALA A 28 18.94 -1.94 -7.34
N ARG A 29 18.95 -3.27 -7.54
CA ARG A 29 18.55 -3.91 -8.78
C ARG A 29 17.07 -3.73 -9.12
N LEU A 30 16.20 -3.71 -8.12
CA LEU A 30 14.78 -3.41 -8.33
C LEU A 30 14.61 -1.96 -8.80
N PHE A 31 15.23 -1.01 -8.11
CA PHE A 31 15.18 0.40 -8.51
C PHE A 31 15.79 0.64 -9.90
N SER A 32 16.90 -0.03 -10.24
CA SER A 32 17.52 0.10 -11.56
C SER A 32 16.64 -0.45 -12.69
N LYS A 33 15.75 -1.41 -12.40
CA LYS A 33 14.78 -1.95 -13.35
C LYS A 33 13.49 -1.13 -13.44
N GLY A 34 13.29 -0.19 -12.52
CA GLY A 34 12.16 0.74 -12.53
C GLY A 34 10.82 0.16 -12.05
N THR A 35 9.78 0.98 -12.19
CA THR A 35 8.45 0.76 -11.63
C THR A 35 7.83 -0.58 -12.02
N ASP A 36 7.91 -0.98 -13.29
CA ASP A 36 7.25 -2.21 -13.76
C ASP A 36 7.81 -3.47 -13.09
N ALA A 37 9.13 -3.54 -12.89
CA ALA A 37 9.75 -4.67 -12.20
C ALA A 37 9.38 -4.74 -10.72
N ILE A 38 9.23 -3.57 -10.08
CA ILE A 38 8.80 -3.46 -8.68
C ILE A 38 7.34 -3.91 -8.54
N LEU A 39 6.44 -3.38 -9.38
CA LEU A 39 5.02 -3.72 -9.34
C LEU A 39 4.75 -5.17 -9.73
N LYS A 40 5.55 -5.73 -10.65
CA LYS A 40 5.49 -7.16 -10.96
C LYS A 40 5.71 -8.02 -9.71
N LYS A 41 6.70 -7.68 -8.88
CA LYS A 41 6.93 -8.41 -7.62
C LYS A 41 5.75 -8.27 -6.66
N VAL A 42 5.16 -7.07 -6.51
CA VAL A 42 3.95 -6.91 -5.70
C VAL A 42 2.83 -7.86 -6.14
N GLY A 43 2.60 -8.00 -7.46
CA GLY A 43 1.59 -8.92 -7.99
C GLY A 43 1.93 -10.41 -7.80
N GLU A 44 3.21 -10.76 -7.90
CA GLU A 44 3.75 -12.11 -7.65
C GLU A 44 3.48 -12.52 -6.20
N GLU A 45 3.97 -11.72 -5.24
CA GLU A 45 3.80 -12.00 -3.80
C GLU A 45 2.33 -12.02 -3.38
N ALA A 46 1.49 -11.15 -3.95
CA ALA A 46 0.06 -11.17 -3.68
C ALA A 46 -0.60 -12.48 -4.13
N THR A 47 -0.13 -13.05 -5.24
CA THR A 47 -0.60 -14.35 -5.73
C THR A 47 -0.09 -15.47 -4.81
N GLU A 48 1.16 -15.39 -4.37
CA GLU A 48 1.77 -16.37 -3.45
C GLU A 48 1.07 -16.36 -2.09
N VAL A 49 0.70 -15.19 -1.55
CA VAL A 49 -0.15 -15.08 -0.34
C VAL A 49 -1.47 -15.84 -0.50
N VAL A 50 -2.15 -15.67 -1.63
CA VAL A 50 -3.42 -16.37 -1.90
C VAL A 50 -3.20 -17.89 -1.95
N MET A 51 -2.13 -18.34 -2.60
CA MET A 51 -1.79 -19.75 -2.71
C MET A 51 -1.41 -20.35 -1.35
N ALA A 52 -0.52 -19.68 -0.59
CA ALA A 52 -0.11 -20.13 0.74
C ALA A 52 -1.29 -20.22 1.72
N ALA A 53 -2.23 -19.28 1.66
CA ALA A 53 -3.46 -19.36 2.44
C ALA A 53 -4.34 -20.56 2.05
N LYS A 54 -4.46 -20.83 0.75
CA LYS A 54 -5.23 -21.98 0.22
C LYS A 54 -4.60 -23.32 0.57
N ASP A 55 -3.27 -23.38 0.63
CA ASP A 55 -2.50 -24.62 0.85
C ASP A 55 -2.26 -24.94 2.34
N GLY A 56 -3.03 -24.32 3.23
CA GLY A 56 -3.04 -24.64 4.68
C GLY A 56 -2.41 -23.58 5.57
N GLY A 57 -1.89 -22.48 5.01
CA GLY A 57 -1.44 -21.30 5.74
C GLY A 57 -0.20 -21.53 6.61
N GLY A 58 -0.25 -21.05 7.86
CA GLY A 58 0.83 -21.22 8.82
C GLY A 58 2.09 -20.41 8.45
N PRO A 59 3.30 -20.96 8.67
CA PRO A 59 4.56 -20.24 8.43
C PRO A 59 4.74 -19.77 6.98
N ALA A 60 4.24 -20.53 6.00
CA ALA A 60 4.31 -20.14 4.59
C ALA A 60 3.56 -18.84 4.35
N LEU A 61 2.32 -18.74 4.82
CA LEU A 61 1.51 -17.52 4.71
C LEU A 61 2.20 -16.31 5.36
N VAL A 62 2.84 -16.49 6.52
CA VAL A 62 3.58 -15.40 7.17
C VAL A 62 4.77 -14.95 6.31
N GLY A 63 5.47 -15.88 5.67
CA GLY A 63 6.56 -15.58 4.73
C GLY A 63 6.07 -14.75 3.54
N GLU A 64 5.03 -15.22 2.84
CA GLU A 64 4.50 -14.52 1.65
C GLU A 64 3.93 -13.13 2.01
N VAL A 65 3.29 -12.99 3.17
CA VAL A 65 2.81 -11.67 3.62
C VAL A 65 3.98 -10.74 3.93
N ALA A 66 5.07 -11.26 4.50
CA ALA A 66 6.26 -10.46 4.76
C ALA A 66 6.93 -10.00 3.45
N ASP A 67 7.01 -10.88 2.45
CA ASP A 67 7.56 -10.52 1.13
C ASP A 67 6.66 -9.53 0.39
N LEU A 68 5.33 -9.70 0.46
CA LEU A 68 4.37 -8.73 -0.05
C LEU A 68 4.55 -7.36 0.61
N TRP A 69 4.69 -7.31 1.93
CA TRP A 69 4.92 -6.05 2.65
C TRP A 69 6.25 -5.41 2.27
N PHE A 70 7.33 -6.21 2.19
CA PHE A 70 8.63 -5.74 1.73
C PHE A 70 8.55 -5.11 0.33
N HIS A 71 7.95 -5.81 -0.63
CA HIS A 71 7.81 -5.33 -2.00
C HIS A 71 6.88 -4.12 -2.12
N THR A 72 5.84 -4.05 -1.29
CA THR A 72 4.99 -2.85 -1.17
C THR A 72 5.78 -1.67 -0.64
N MET A 73 6.67 -1.86 0.34
CA MET A 73 7.54 -0.79 0.84
C MET A 73 8.54 -0.30 -0.20
N VAL A 74 9.10 -1.19 -1.03
CA VAL A 74 9.94 -0.80 -2.18
C VAL A 74 9.12 -0.01 -3.21
N ALA A 75 7.85 -0.37 -3.42
CA ALA A 75 6.94 0.37 -4.28
C ALA A 75 6.63 1.77 -3.72
N LEU A 76 6.31 1.90 -2.43
CA LEU A 76 6.13 3.20 -1.77
C LEU A 76 7.35 4.09 -1.95
N ALA A 77 8.53 3.53 -1.65
CA ALA A 77 9.81 4.18 -1.84
C ALA A 77 9.97 4.68 -3.29
N GLN A 78 9.65 3.88 -4.31
CA GLN A 78 9.72 4.29 -5.72
C GLN A 78 8.92 5.57 -6.03
N PHE A 79 7.86 5.84 -5.28
CA PHE A 79 7.02 7.03 -5.39
C PHE A 79 7.30 8.09 -4.30
N ASN A 80 8.44 7.99 -3.60
CA ASN A 80 8.85 8.87 -2.49
C ASN A 80 7.87 8.87 -1.30
N LEU A 81 7.21 7.73 -1.06
CA LEU A 81 6.33 7.49 0.08
C LEU A 81 7.02 6.58 1.10
N LYS A 82 6.51 6.59 2.34
CA LYS A 82 7.04 5.84 3.47
C LYS A 82 5.96 4.93 4.07
N PRO A 83 6.35 3.86 4.81
CA PRO A 83 5.38 3.04 5.53
C PRO A 83 4.52 3.85 6.51
N ALA A 84 5.08 4.92 7.10
CA ALA A 84 4.35 5.82 7.99
C ALA A 84 3.13 6.47 7.31
N ASP A 85 3.17 6.72 6.00
CA ASP A 85 2.03 7.26 5.26
C ASP A 85 0.88 6.25 5.19
N VAL A 86 1.20 4.96 5.02
CA VAL A 86 0.22 3.88 5.04
C VAL A 86 -0.32 3.65 6.45
N LEU A 87 0.54 3.68 7.47
CA LEU A 87 0.11 3.55 8.87
C LEU A 87 -0.82 4.69 9.28
N ALA A 88 -0.51 5.93 8.90
CA ALA A 88 -1.40 7.07 9.15
C ALA A 88 -2.77 6.91 8.46
N GLU A 89 -2.80 6.36 7.24
CA GLU A 89 -4.06 6.04 6.55
C GLU A 89 -4.82 4.91 7.24
N LEU A 90 -4.14 3.89 7.78
CA LEU A 90 -4.76 2.82 8.56
C LEU A 90 -5.32 3.36 9.88
N GLU A 91 -4.59 4.20 10.62
CA GLU A 91 -5.07 4.86 11.84
C GLU A 91 -6.31 5.72 11.56
N ARG A 92 -6.33 6.45 10.44
CA ARG A 92 -7.51 7.20 9.99
C ARG A 92 -8.71 6.27 9.76
N ARG A 93 -8.50 5.09 9.17
CA ARG A 93 -9.53 4.08 8.94
C ARG A 93 -9.95 3.35 10.21
N GLU A 94 -9.08 3.18 11.19
CA GLU A 94 -9.47 2.63 12.49
C GLU A 94 -10.40 3.60 13.23
N GLY A 95 -10.13 4.90 13.13
CA GLY A 95 -10.96 5.96 13.73
C GLY A 95 -12.30 6.21 13.03
N LEU A 96 -12.54 5.61 11.87
CA LEU A 96 -13.79 5.67 11.11
C LEU A 96 -14.24 4.23 10.89
N SER A 97 -15.20 3.70 11.66
CA SER A 97 -15.61 2.31 11.40
C SER A 97 -15.97 2.15 9.92
N GLY A 98 -15.60 1.03 9.28
CA GLY A 98 -15.81 0.86 7.83
C GLY A 98 -17.28 1.04 7.39
N LEU A 99 -18.21 0.87 8.34
CA LEU A 99 -19.64 1.17 8.17
C LEU A 99 -19.93 2.67 8.16
N GLU A 100 -19.30 3.46 9.03
CA GLU A 100 -19.40 4.91 9.06
C GLU A 100 -18.76 5.54 7.82
N GLU A 101 -17.61 5.04 7.35
CA GLU A 101 -16.98 5.54 6.12
C GLU A 101 -17.85 5.25 4.88
N PHE A 102 -18.47 4.07 4.81
CA PHE A 102 -19.45 3.75 3.76
C PHE A 102 -20.70 4.65 3.83
N ALA A 103 -21.22 4.90 5.03
CA ALA A 103 -22.36 5.79 5.25
C ALA A 103 -22.02 7.24 4.83
N LEU A 104 -20.85 7.76 5.21
CA LEU A 104 -20.38 9.09 4.84
C LEU A 104 -20.15 9.23 3.33
N ARG A 105 -19.63 8.19 2.66
CA ARG A 105 -19.54 8.17 1.19
C ARG A 105 -20.91 8.28 0.53
N LYS A 106 -21.89 7.49 0.98
CA LYS A 106 -23.26 7.56 0.44
C LYS A 106 -23.96 8.89 0.70
N VAL A 107 -23.61 9.60 1.78
CA VAL A 107 -24.13 10.94 2.05
C VAL A 107 -23.50 11.95 1.09
N ARG A 108 -22.17 11.95 0.97
CA ARG A 108 -21.43 12.83 0.03
C ARG A 108 -21.85 12.64 -1.42
N GLU A 109 -22.07 11.40 -1.85
CA GLU A 109 -22.56 11.08 -3.19
C GLU A 109 -23.95 11.67 -3.45
N ARG A 110 -24.87 11.56 -2.48
CA ARG A 110 -26.22 12.15 -2.57
C ARG A 110 -26.19 13.69 -2.60
N GLU A 111 -25.42 14.32 -1.71
CA GLU A 111 -25.28 15.78 -1.68
C GLU A 111 -24.68 16.32 -2.98
N SER A 112 -23.71 15.61 -3.57
CA SER A 112 -23.12 15.98 -4.86
C SER A 112 -24.11 15.86 -6.03
N ALA A 113 -24.96 14.82 -6.01
CA ALA A 113 -25.99 14.60 -7.01
C ALA A 113 -27.11 15.66 -6.92
N GLU A 114 -27.53 16.01 -5.70
CA GLU A 114 -28.53 17.06 -5.46
C GLU A 114 -28.01 18.44 -5.85
N SER A 115 -26.77 18.77 -5.50
CA SER A 115 -26.14 20.04 -5.90
C SER A 115 -25.97 20.15 -7.42
N SER A 116 -25.71 19.05 -8.11
CA SER A 116 -25.60 19.02 -9.58
C SER A 116 -26.96 19.09 -10.29
N ALA A 117 -28.05 18.68 -9.64
CA ALA A 117 -29.41 18.78 -10.16
C ALA A 117 -29.96 20.21 -10.01
N VAL A 118 -29.67 20.89 -8.90
CA VAL A 118 -30.04 22.29 -8.65
C VAL A 118 -29.31 23.24 -9.62
N ALA A 119 -28.05 22.96 -9.94
CA ALA A 119 -27.26 23.74 -10.90
C ALA A 119 -27.74 23.62 -12.37
N LYS A 120 -28.61 22.66 -12.67
CA LYS A 120 -29.20 22.43 -14.02
C LYS A 120 -30.66 22.90 -14.13
N GLY A 121 -31.13 23.77 -13.22
CA GLY A 121 -32.47 24.37 -13.27
C GLY A 121 -32.83 24.93 -14.66
N PRO A 122 -34.11 24.88 -15.05
CA PRO A 122 -34.52 24.94 -16.44
C PRO A 122 -34.08 26.26 -17.08
N GLN A 123 -33.32 26.15 -18.17
CA GLN A 123 -33.09 27.30 -19.05
C GLN A 123 -34.45 27.74 -19.63
N PRO A 124 -34.73 29.05 -19.67
CA PRO A 124 -36.00 29.59 -20.12
C PRO A 124 -36.31 29.25 -21.58
#